data_AF-A0A0F9SSC2-F1
#
_entry.id   AF-A0A0F9SSC2-F1
#
_cell.length_a   1.000
_cell.length_b   1.000
_cell.length_c   1.000
_cell.angle_alpha   90.00
_cell.angle_beta   90.00
_cell.angle_gamma   90.00
#
_symmetry.space_group_name_H-M   'P 1'
#
loop_
_entity.id
_entity.type
_entity.pdbx_description
1 polymer ?
#
loop_
_entity_poly.entity_id
_entity_poly.type
_entity_poly.pdbx_seq_one_letter_code
_entity_poly.pdbx_strand_id
1 'polypeptide(L)'
;MNKFILLISILLLTGCASQDPWTKGDTILEVIYVGTVIADGLMTSKIQDHPNIVEVGPIARHALGQNPSTTGTWLYMGTAALSHYLVAKILPRGWRTFWQIGGIYTHGSAVIDGQQLGIFSEPCTVHACE
;
A
#
# COMPACT_ATOMS: atom_id res chain seq x y z
N MET A 1 5.43 4.81 -32.87
CA MET A 1 5.02 3.83 -31.83
C MET A 1 5.99 2.66 -31.88
N ASN A 2 6.77 2.43 -30.82
CA ASN A 2 7.86 1.45 -30.85
C ASN A 2 7.32 0.02 -30.99
N LYS A 3 7.85 -0.75 -31.94
CA LYS A 3 7.46 -2.16 -32.15
C LYS A 3 7.59 -3.01 -30.88
N PHE A 4 8.52 -2.63 -29.99
CA PHE A 4 8.69 -3.20 -28.65
C PHE A 4 7.49 -3.00 -27.73
N ILE A 5 6.88 -1.81 -27.74
CA ILE A 5 5.71 -1.50 -26.91
C ILE A 5 4.53 -2.36 -27.35
N LEU A 6 4.31 -2.50 -28.67
CA LEU A 6 3.24 -3.33 -29.22
C LEU A 6 3.42 -4.81 -28.85
N LEU A 7 4.65 -5.32 -28.90
CA LEU A 7 4.96 -6.71 -28.54
C LEU A 7 4.72 -7.00 -27.06
N ILE A 8 5.11 -6.08 -26.18
CA ILE A 8 4.84 -6.17 -24.74
C ILE A 8 3.33 -6.10 -24.48
N SER A 9 2.60 -5.21 -25.16
CA SER A 9 1.14 -5.12 -25.05
C SER A 9 0.45 -6.42 -25.49
N ILE A 10 0.90 -7.05 -26.59
CA ILE A 10 0.34 -8.32 -27.06
C ILE A 10 0.65 -9.45 -26.06
N LEU A 11 1.87 -9.53 -25.54
CA LEU A 11 2.26 -10.52 -24.52
C LEU A 11 1.43 -10.39 -23.23
N LEU A 12 1.18 -9.16 -22.77
CA LEU A 12 0.36 -8.88 -21.59
C LEU A 12 -1.12 -9.23 -21.80
N LEU A 13 -1.63 -9.16 -23.03
CA LEU A 13 -3.02 -9.48 -23.36
C LEU A 13 -3.27 -10.97 -23.62
N THR A 14 -2.22 -11.76 -23.85
CA THR A 14 -2.33 -13.22 -24.11
C THR A 14 -2.27 -14.09 -22.85
N GLY A 15 -2.14 -13.49 -21.66
CA GLY A 15 -2.27 -14.23 -20.42
C GLY A 15 -3.71 -14.67 -20.23
N CYS A 16 -4.03 -15.94 -20.49
CA CYS A 16 -5.26 -16.56 -20.01
C CYS A 16 -5.35 -16.24 -18.51
N ALA A 17 -6.24 -15.33 -18.12
CA ALA A 17 -6.49 -15.01 -16.73
C ALA A 17 -6.78 -16.33 -16.03
N SER A 18 -5.82 -16.80 -15.25
CA SER A 18 -5.97 -18.05 -14.50
C SER A 18 -7.06 -17.76 -13.47
N GLN A 19 -8.26 -18.27 -13.74
CA GLN A 19 -9.41 -18.18 -12.85
C GLN A 19 -9.27 -19.19 -11.70
N ASP A 20 -8.07 -19.33 -11.15
CA ASP A 20 -7.86 -20.15 -9.96
C ASP A 20 -8.80 -19.65 -8.85
N PRO A 21 -9.66 -20.52 -8.30
CA PRO A 21 -10.61 -20.11 -7.29
C PRO A 21 -9.94 -19.38 -6.13
N TRP A 22 -10.59 -18.33 -5.64
CA TRP A 22 -10.11 -17.61 -4.46
C TRP A 22 -10.22 -18.52 -3.24
N THR A 23 -9.09 -18.75 -2.56
CA THR A 23 -9.02 -19.63 -1.40
C THR A 23 -9.26 -18.87 -0.10
N LYS A 24 -9.53 -19.59 1.00
CA LYS A 24 -9.60 -18.97 2.34
C LYS A 24 -8.27 -18.32 2.75
N GLY A 25 -7.15 -18.90 2.33
CA GLY A 25 -5.82 -18.35 2.58
C GLY A 25 -5.63 -16.99 1.90
N ASP A 26 -6.09 -16.86 0.65
CA ASP A 26 -6.04 -15.59 -0.09
C ASP A 26 -6.85 -14.51 0.63
N THR A 27 -8.03 -14.85 1.17
CA THR A 27 -8.84 -13.90 1.97
C THR A 27 -8.11 -13.45 3.23
N ILE A 28 -7.48 -14.38 3.97
CA ILE A 28 -6.75 -14.03 5.20
C ILE A 28 -5.58 -13.09 4.87
N LEU A 29 -4.80 -13.41 3.84
CA LEU A 29 -3.68 -12.57 3.42
C LEU A 29 -4.16 -11.18 2.96
N GLU A 30 -5.27 -11.10 2.24
CA GLU A 30 -5.84 -9.81 1.82
C GLU A 30 -6.30 -8.96 3.01
N VAL A 31 -6.94 -9.59 4.01
CA VAL A 31 -7.34 -8.89 5.25
C VAL A 31 -6.12 -8.39 6.02
N ILE A 32 -5.06 -9.20 6.11
CA ILE A 32 -3.79 -8.79 6.74
C ILE A 32 -3.18 -7.61 5.96
N TYR A 33 -3.15 -7.68 4.63
CA TYR A 33 -2.67 -6.60 3.77
C TYR A 33 -3.44 -5.30 4.02
N VAL A 34 -4.78 -5.34 4.00
CA VAL A 34 -5.61 -4.15 4.30
C VAL A 34 -5.30 -3.60 5.71
N GLY A 35 -5.11 -4.48 6.70
CA GLY A 35 -4.68 -4.07 8.04
C GLY A 35 -3.34 -3.33 8.02
N THR A 36 -2.35 -3.82 7.28
CA THR A 36 -1.05 -3.13 7.14
C THR A 36 -1.16 -1.79 6.41
N VAL A 37 -2.01 -1.68 5.39
CA VAL A 37 -2.28 -0.43 4.68
C VAL A 37 -2.92 0.62 5.60
N ILE A 38 -3.86 0.20 6.45
CA ILE A 38 -4.50 1.09 7.43
C ILE A 38 -3.46 1.59 8.45
N ALA A 39 -2.64 0.68 8.98
CA ALA A 39 -1.59 1.04 9.94
C ALA A 39 -0.57 2.01 9.33
N ASP A 40 -0.16 1.78 8.08
CA ASP A 40 0.72 2.69 7.33
C ASP A 40 0.04 4.04 7.09
N GLY A 41 -1.22 4.06 6.64
CA GLY A 41 -1.99 5.29 6.47
C GLY A 41 -2.10 6.14 7.74
N LEU A 42 -2.27 5.50 8.90
CA LEU A 42 -2.26 6.18 10.19
C LEU A 42 -0.90 6.85 10.47
N MET A 43 0.21 6.25 10.06
CA MET A 43 1.55 6.82 10.20
C MET A 43 1.80 7.94 9.21
N THR A 44 1.56 7.68 7.93
CA THR A 44 1.75 8.67 6.87
C THR A 44 0.89 9.92 7.09
N SER A 45 -0.33 9.77 7.59
CA SER A 45 -1.23 10.91 7.86
C SER A 45 -0.72 11.85 8.97
N LYS A 46 0.15 11.38 9.86
CA LYS A 46 0.78 12.17 10.92
C LYS A 46 2.08 12.85 10.48
N ILE A 47 2.61 12.53 9.29
CA ILE A 47 3.82 13.19 8.78
C ILE A 47 3.61 14.72 8.68
N GLN A 48 2.38 15.16 8.42
CA GLN A 48 2.05 16.59 8.36
C GLN A 48 2.33 17.37 9.64
N ASP A 49 2.33 16.67 10.78
CA ASP A 49 2.57 17.24 12.10
C ASP A 49 4.07 17.22 12.46
N HIS A 50 4.91 16.60 11.62
CA HIS A 50 6.34 16.37 11.86
C HIS A 50 7.19 16.96 10.72
N PRO A 51 7.54 18.27 10.75
CA PRO A 51 8.19 18.95 9.62
C PRO A 51 9.59 18.41 9.24
N ASN A 52 10.20 17.60 10.12
CA ASN A 52 11.50 16.98 9.89
C ASN A 52 11.40 15.55 9.33
N ILE A 53 10.19 15.00 9.18
CA ILE A 53 9.93 13.66 8.65
C ILE A 53 9.32 13.82 7.26
N VAL A 54 9.77 12.99 6.30
CA VAL A 54 9.26 13.03 4.93
C VAL A 54 9.05 11.61 4.40
N GLU A 55 8.06 11.47 3.51
CA GLU A 55 7.82 10.23 2.77
C GLU A 55 9.01 9.95 1.81
N VAL A 56 9.55 8.73 1.89
CA VAL A 56 10.71 8.30 1.09
C VAL A 56 10.34 7.33 -0.02
N GLY A 57 9.17 6.70 0.03
CA GLY A 57 8.70 5.81 -1.01
C GLY A 57 8.57 6.55 -2.35
N PRO A 58 9.14 6.05 -3.47
CA PRO A 58 9.15 6.80 -4.73
C PRO A 58 7.75 7.05 -5.29
N ILE A 59 6.84 6.07 -5.14
CA ILE A 59 5.45 6.18 -5.58
C ILE A 59 4.65 7.07 -4.62
N ALA A 60 4.73 6.79 -3.31
CA ALA A 60 4.00 7.53 -2.29
C ALA A 60 4.39 9.02 -2.27
N ARG A 61 5.70 9.34 -2.30
CA ARG A 61 6.20 10.72 -2.35
C ARG A 61 5.76 11.45 -3.62
N HIS A 62 5.68 10.77 -4.76
CA HIS A 62 5.18 11.39 -5.99
C HIS A 62 3.69 11.70 -5.90
N ALA A 63 2.89 10.78 -5.34
CA ALA A 63 1.44 10.94 -5.23
C ALA A 63 1.01 11.91 -4.11
N LEU A 64 1.70 11.87 -2.97
CA LEU A 64 1.31 12.59 -1.75
C LEU A 64 2.12 13.87 -1.50
N GLY A 65 3.27 14.03 -2.15
CA GLY A 65 4.20 15.13 -1.90
C GLY A 65 5.09 14.91 -0.66
N GLN A 66 5.77 15.98 -0.24
CA GLN A 66 6.67 15.94 0.93
C GLN A 66 5.93 16.07 2.26
N ASN A 67 4.78 16.75 2.25
CA ASN A 67 3.94 16.99 3.41
C ASN A 67 2.52 16.50 3.10
N PRO A 68 2.24 15.19 3.32
CA PRO A 68 0.99 14.58 2.90
C PRO A 68 -0.19 15.00 3.80
N SER A 69 -1.28 15.49 3.21
CA SER A 69 -2.50 15.78 3.99
C SER A 69 -3.19 14.49 4.43
N THR A 70 -3.86 14.50 5.58
CA THR A 70 -4.64 13.34 6.06
C THR A 70 -5.61 12.80 5.00
N THR A 71 -6.38 13.66 4.35
CA THR A 71 -7.33 13.24 3.30
C THR A 71 -6.62 12.66 2.08
N GLY A 72 -5.51 13.27 1.66
CA GLY A 72 -4.71 12.78 0.53
C GLY A 72 -4.14 11.39 0.81
N THR A 73 -3.61 11.18 2.02
CA THR A 73 -3.11 9.88 2.49
C THR A 73 -4.19 8.80 2.43
N TRP A 74 -5.38 9.05 2.97
CA TRP A 74 -6.44 8.04 2.96
C TRP A 74 -6.98 7.74 1.56
N LEU A 75 -7.06 8.73 0.68
CA LEU A 75 -7.42 8.51 -0.72
C LEU A 75 -6.37 7.61 -1.40
N TYR A 76 -5.08 7.88 -1.19
CA TYR A 76 -3.99 7.07 -1.72
C TYR A 76 -4.03 5.64 -1.17
N MET A 77 -4.14 5.47 0.15
CA MET A 77 -4.19 4.14 0.79
C MET A 77 -5.41 3.33 0.35
N GLY A 78 -6.58 3.96 0.25
CA GLY A 78 -7.78 3.30 -0.29
C GLY A 78 -7.62 2.88 -1.75
N THR A 79 -7.01 3.75 -2.57
CA THR A 79 -6.70 3.43 -3.97
C THR A 79 -5.70 2.28 -4.08
N ALA A 80 -4.66 2.28 -3.24
CA ALA A 80 -3.66 1.22 -3.18
C ALA A 80 -4.30 -0.11 -2.77
N ALA A 81 -5.11 -0.11 -1.71
CA ALA A 81 -5.80 -1.32 -1.24
C ALA A 81 -6.72 -1.93 -2.30
N LEU A 82 -7.55 -1.10 -2.95
CA LEU A 82 -8.45 -1.56 -4.02
C LEU A 82 -7.66 -2.09 -5.23
N SER A 83 -6.62 -1.36 -5.64
CA SER A 83 -5.78 -1.77 -6.79
C SER A 83 -5.07 -3.09 -6.51
N HIS A 84 -4.55 -3.26 -5.30
CA HIS A 84 -3.88 -4.49 -4.88
C HIS A 84 -4.82 -5.68 -4.90
N TYR A 85 -6.05 -5.54 -4.36
CA TYR A 85 -7.08 -6.57 -4.43
C TYR A 85 -7.44 -6.96 -5.86
N LEU A 86 -7.62 -5.96 -6.75
CA LEU A 86 -7.94 -6.21 -8.16
C LEU A 86 -6.81 -6.95 -8.88
N VAL A 87 -5.56 -6.60 -8.59
CA VAL A 87 -4.38 -7.32 -9.11
C VAL A 87 -4.33 -8.74 -8.54
N ALA A 88 -4.53 -8.92 -7.24
CA ALA A 88 -4.55 -10.24 -6.60
C ALA A 88 -5.61 -11.16 -7.22
N LYS A 89 -6.77 -10.60 -7.57
CA LYS A 89 -7.89 -11.32 -8.21
C LYS A 89 -7.57 -11.88 -9.59
N ILE A 90 -6.76 -11.18 -10.38
CA ILE A 90 -6.40 -11.60 -11.74
C ILE A 90 -5.16 -12.49 -11.79
N LEU A 91 -4.36 -12.53 -10.72
CA LEU A 91 -3.15 -13.33 -10.67
C LEU A 91 -3.45 -14.84 -10.51
N PRO A 92 -2.66 -15.71 -11.17
CA PRO A 92 -2.63 -17.14 -10.87
C PRO A 92 -2.28 -17.38 -9.40
N ARG A 93 -2.76 -18.48 -8.81
CA ARG A 93 -2.64 -18.75 -7.36
C ARG A 93 -1.22 -18.61 -6.82
N GLY A 94 -0.21 -19.12 -7.55
CA GLY A 94 1.19 -19.01 -7.14
C GLY A 94 1.67 -17.56 -7.02
N TRP A 95 1.35 -16.73 -8.01
CA TRP A 95 1.74 -15.31 -8.04
C TRP A 95 0.93 -14.46 -7.06
N ARG A 96 -0.35 -14.79 -6.86
CA ARG A 96 -1.23 -14.11 -5.89
C ARG A 96 -0.64 -14.12 -4.48
N THR A 97 -0.17 -15.27 -4.00
CA THR A 97 0.43 -15.37 -2.67
C THR A 97 1.68 -14.48 -2.54
N PHE A 98 2.58 -14.49 -3.53
CA PHE A 98 3.76 -13.61 -3.52
C PHE A 98 3.37 -12.13 -3.55
N TRP A 99 2.39 -11.76 -4.36
CA TRP A 99 1.87 -10.39 -4.46
C TRP A 99 1.30 -9.90 -3.12
N GLN A 100 0.49 -10.73 -2.45
CA GLN A 100 -0.09 -10.39 -1.16
C GLN A 100 0.97 -10.28 -0.06
N ILE A 101 1.89 -11.25 0.04
CA ILE A 101 2.99 -11.19 1.01
C ILE A 101 3.90 -9.98 0.75
N GLY A 102 4.22 -9.69 -0.51
CA GLY A 102 5.02 -8.52 -0.88
C GLY A 102 4.37 -7.20 -0.48
N GLY A 103 3.06 -7.08 -0.68
CA GLY A 103 2.28 -5.93 -0.22
C GLY A 103 2.28 -5.79 1.31
N ILE A 104 2.04 -6.89 2.03
CA ILE A 104 2.09 -6.94 3.50
C ILE A 104 3.47 -6.48 4.00
N TYR A 105 4.55 -6.99 3.40
CA TYR A 105 5.91 -6.63 3.78
C TYR A 105 6.19 -5.15 3.54
N THR A 106 5.74 -4.60 2.40
CA THR A 106 5.97 -3.19 2.04
C THR A 106 5.34 -2.25 3.07
N HIS A 107 4.03 -2.36 3.33
CA HIS A 107 3.36 -1.51 4.31
C HIS A 107 3.79 -1.85 5.75
N GLY A 108 4.01 -3.12 6.07
CA GLY A 108 4.50 -3.53 7.38
C GLY A 108 5.87 -2.92 7.72
N SER A 109 6.79 -2.86 6.75
CA SER A 109 8.11 -2.22 6.94
C SER A 109 7.99 -0.72 7.17
N ALA A 110 7.12 -0.02 6.42
CA ALA A 110 6.86 1.40 6.60
C ALA A 110 6.31 1.72 8.01
N VAL A 111 5.43 0.85 8.53
CA VAL A 111 4.93 0.97 9.91
C VAL A 111 6.05 0.83 10.94
N ILE A 112 6.93 -0.16 10.78
CA ILE A 112 8.07 -0.39 11.68
C ILE A 112 9.01 0.82 11.67
N ASP A 113 9.36 1.32 10.47
CA ASP A 113 10.24 2.48 10.32
C ASP A 113 9.61 3.73 10.95
N GLY A 114 8.32 3.97 10.70
CA GLY A 114 7.60 5.07 11.31
C GLY A 114 7.56 4.98 12.85
N GLN A 115 7.44 3.77 13.41
CA GLN A 115 7.48 3.56 14.86
C GLN A 115 8.85 3.93 15.43
N GLN A 116 9.93 3.57 14.73
CA GLN A 116 11.29 3.94 15.11
C GLN A 116 11.54 5.45 15.04
N LEU A 117 10.83 6.15 14.13
CA LEU A 117 10.83 7.61 14.03
C LEU A 117 9.98 8.31 15.10
N GLY A 118 9.22 7.58 15.91
CA GLY A 118 8.44 8.13 17.02
C GLY A 118 7.12 8.81 16.63
N ILE A 119 6.62 8.59 15.40
CA ILE A 119 5.38 9.23 14.90
C ILE A 119 4.14 8.84 15.75
N PHE A 120 4.18 7.70 16.44
CA PHE A 120 3.15 7.29 17.41
C PHE A 120 3.44 7.66 18.87
N SER A 121 4.67 8.06 19.21
CA SER A 121 5.08 8.23 20.59
C SER A 121 4.74 9.59 21.19
N GLU A 122 4.13 10.50 20.44
CA GLU A 122 3.46 11.66 21.03
C GLU A 122 2.08 11.22 21.54
N PRO A 123 1.88 11.04 22.87
CA PRO A 123 0.54 10.91 23.39
C PRO A 123 -0.24 12.20 23.07
N CYS A 124 -1.57 12.13 22.92
CA CYS A 124 -2.41 13.24 23.38
C CYS A 124 -1.87 13.55 24.78
N THR A 125 -1.05 14.59 24.96
CA THR A 125 -0.58 15.03 26.26
C THR A 125 -1.75 15.70 26.94
N VAL A 126 -2.74 14.90 27.37
CA VAL A 126 -3.78 15.04 28.41
C VAL A 126 -4.48 16.41 28.60
N HIS A 127 -4.23 17.40 27.74
CA HIS A 127 -4.61 18.80 27.92
C HIS A 127 -5.11 19.47 26.64
N ALA A 128 -5.17 18.76 25.51
CA ALA A 128 -5.59 19.35 24.22
C ALA A 128 -6.50 18.42 23.38
N CYS A 129 -7.15 17.44 24.03
CA CYS A 129 -8.17 16.60 23.41
C CYS A 129 -9.51 16.92 24.14
N GLU A 130 -9.93 18.19 24.08
CA GLU A 130 -11.27 18.72 24.42
C GLU A 130 -11.90 19.38 23.19
#